data_AF-A0A1G9XUE9-F1
#
_entry.id   AF-A0A1G9XUE9-F1
#
_cell.length_a   1.000
_cell.length_b   1.000
_cell.length_c   1.000
_cell.angle_alpha   90.00
_cell.angle_beta   90.00
_cell.angle_gamma   90.00
#
_symmetry.space_group_name_H-M   'P 1'
#
loop_
_entity.id
_entity.type
_entity.pdbx_description
1 polymer ?
#
loop_
_entity_poly.entity_id
_entity_poly.type
_entity_poly.pdbx_seq_one_letter_code
_entity_poly.pdbx_strand_id
1 'polypeptide(L)'
;MPMSVFAAAATVAPHAGPYLAGAAPSTPLGPFADSAVAWTAWVTLMGFVGLTALALTAAGPAAHRLGRGSAPSNGTPNGTSNRHGDGHGTHTSSGHTTHTSNGDGTHTPTPLATVTTRLARAATLLGALAVPAILTDLAHSAAGGSGYDYGAAWHSLYDGSNDGLLAGLEVTLIAAGALLLAPLALRSLAGGPARRPLLVAGLAAGTVALGTTKFPDAAPDDWGRTVFETAMWMLHLIGGAVWLGGLAGLALLAAPGAVAATDRGAFWSPAIRRFSAAAMGCVAAITLSGLFLYWEHVDGPTQLLTTMYGRVLGVKILIFGTLLVLGAFNQFWLHPRLDALRAAGDDRPLRTLLVREFPVVVTLETLLGLSLLFVAPFLHGSARNQAYQAGLAKHSDVAADALPKLAQKTASTSTWLLGTAETLAVAAVLVAGYWYSGVLARRRTSAATAAAAGPVANSANSAAFAKSANSVSAGPTAPGASTGTATPDEAGV
;
A
#
# COMPACT_ATOMS: atom_id res chain seq x y z
N MET A 1 -21.22 -86.92 3.60
CA MET A 1 -20.93 -85.70 2.81
C MET A 1 -22.16 -84.80 2.89
N PRO A 2 -22.04 -83.54 3.30
CA PRO A 2 -23.17 -82.81 3.88
C PRO A 2 -24.09 -82.19 2.82
N MET A 3 -25.36 -82.11 3.20
CA MET A 3 -26.47 -81.48 2.49
C MET A 3 -26.40 -79.95 2.60
N SER A 4 -26.63 -79.24 1.49
CA SER A 4 -26.87 -77.80 1.45
C SER A 4 -28.37 -77.52 1.28
N VAL A 5 -28.96 -76.94 2.33
CA VAL A 5 -30.35 -76.45 2.38
C VAL A 5 -30.33 -74.93 2.19
N PHE A 6 -31.12 -74.45 1.23
CA PHE A 6 -31.54 -73.05 1.14
C PHE A 6 -32.57 -72.77 2.25
N ALA A 7 -32.28 -71.85 3.17
CA ALA A 7 -33.27 -71.23 4.03
C ALA A 7 -32.85 -69.80 4.37
N ALA A 8 -33.67 -68.84 3.96
CA ALA A 8 -33.58 -67.44 4.34
C ALA A 8 -33.92 -67.28 5.83
N ALA A 9 -33.07 -66.57 6.57
CA ALA A 9 -33.38 -66.08 7.91
C ALA A 9 -32.91 -64.63 8.03
N ALA A 10 -33.85 -63.76 8.35
CA ALA A 10 -33.64 -62.34 8.61
C ALA A 10 -32.73 -62.15 9.84
N THR A 11 -31.70 -61.31 9.69
CA THR A 11 -30.95 -60.74 10.81
C THR A 11 -31.16 -59.23 10.85
N VAL A 12 -31.73 -58.83 11.98
CA VAL A 12 -32.08 -57.49 12.45
C VAL A 12 -30.89 -56.52 12.33
N ALA A 13 -31.10 -55.40 11.66
CA ALA A 13 -30.16 -54.28 11.67
C ALA A 13 -30.13 -53.64 13.08
N PRO A 14 -28.94 -53.35 13.65
CA PRO A 14 -28.87 -52.66 14.92
C PRO A 14 -29.38 -51.22 14.77
N HIS A 15 -30.24 -50.84 15.71
CA HIS A 15 -30.89 -49.54 15.84
C HIS A 15 -29.94 -48.37 15.53
N ALA A 16 -30.29 -47.57 14.52
CA ALA A 16 -29.72 -46.25 14.32
C ALA A 16 -30.04 -45.41 15.57
N GLY A 17 -29.00 -45.09 16.36
CA GLY A 17 -29.10 -44.11 17.42
C GLY A 17 -29.54 -42.75 16.84
N PRO A 18 -30.16 -41.88 17.65
CA PRO A 18 -30.60 -40.57 17.17
C PRO A 18 -29.38 -39.84 16.57
N TYR A 19 -29.48 -39.50 15.29
CA TYR A 19 -28.60 -38.55 14.65
C TYR A 19 -28.57 -37.31 15.55
N LEU A 20 -27.47 -37.09 16.25
CA LEU A 20 -27.18 -35.80 16.84
C LEU A 20 -27.05 -34.85 15.65
N ALA A 21 -28.15 -34.16 15.36
CA ALA A 21 -28.15 -33.01 14.47
C ALA A 21 -26.96 -32.14 14.89
N GLY A 22 -26.01 -31.95 13.96
CA GLY A 22 -24.87 -31.07 14.19
C GLY A 22 -25.39 -29.76 14.77
N ALA A 23 -24.73 -29.27 15.83
CA ALA A 23 -25.14 -28.04 16.48
C ALA A 23 -25.36 -26.96 15.42
N ALA A 24 -26.54 -26.31 15.47
CA ALA A 24 -26.85 -25.22 14.56
C ALA A 24 -25.70 -24.19 14.59
N PRO A 25 -25.33 -23.59 13.45
CA PRO A 25 -24.24 -22.64 13.39
C PRO A 25 -24.46 -21.55 14.44
N SER A 26 -23.42 -21.28 15.23
CA SER A 26 -23.49 -20.38 16.40
C SER A 26 -23.84 -18.94 16.04
N THR A 27 -23.78 -18.59 14.75
CA THR A 27 -24.31 -17.34 14.21
C THR A 27 -24.92 -17.53 12.81
N PRO A 28 -25.79 -16.62 12.35
CA PRO A 28 -26.24 -16.57 10.94
C PRO A 28 -25.12 -16.35 9.91
N LEU A 29 -23.88 -16.09 10.36
CA LEU A 29 -22.71 -15.81 9.52
C LEU A 29 -21.82 -17.05 9.30
N GLY A 30 -22.26 -18.22 9.76
CA GLY A 30 -21.42 -19.42 9.89
C GLY A 30 -20.66 -19.44 11.22
N PRO A 31 -19.86 -20.49 11.47
CA PRO A 31 -18.99 -20.52 12.64
C PRO A 31 -17.93 -19.41 12.55
N PHE A 32 -17.76 -18.66 13.64
CA PHE A 32 -16.73 -17.62 13.74
C PHE A 32 -15.31 -18.15 13.47
N ALA A 33 -15.06 -19.42 13.82
CA ALA A 33 -13.79 -20.09 13.63
C ALA A 33 -13.36 -20.07 12.15
N ASP A 34 -14.26 -20.42 11.23
CA ASP A 34 -14.00 -20.47 9.79
C ASP A 34 -13.50 -19.11 9.28
N SER A 35 -14.20 -18.04 9.68
CA SER A 35 -13.85 -16.68 9.28
C SER A 35 -12.54 -16.21 9.91
N ALA A 36 -12.24 -16.62 11.15
CA ALA A 36 -11.02 -16.28 11.84
C ALA A 36 -9.80 -16.99 11.23
N VAL A 37 -9.92 -18.27 10.86
CA VAL A 37 -8.85 -19.04 10.21
C VAL A 37 -8.52 -18.42 8.86
N ALA A 38 -9.52 -18.21 8.00
CA ALA A 38 -9.34 -17.56 6.71
C ALA A 38 -8.71 -16.16 6.87
N TRP A 39 -9.18 -15.35 7.84
CA TRP A 39 -8.62 -14.03 8.12
C TRP A 39 -7.11 -14.08 8.41
N THR A 40 -6.64 -15.05 9.20
CA THR A 40 -5.20 -15.17 9.51
C THR A 40 -4.35 -15.46 8.28
N ALA A 41 -4.83 -16.31 7.36
CA ALA A 41 -4.16 -16.58 6.09
C ALA A 41 -4.10 -15.31 5.21
N TRP A 42 -5.23 -14.60 5.05
CA TRP A 42 -5.28 -13.36 4.27
C TRP A 42 -4.38 -12.27 4.83
N VAL A 43 -4.39 -12.00 6.14
CA VAL A 43 -3.59 -10.94 6.75
C VAL A 43 -2.10 -11.20 6.61
N THR A 44 -1.66 -12.43 6.81
CA THR A 44 -0.24 -12.79 6.70
C THR A 44 0.24 -12.73 5.26
N LEU A 45 -0.50 -13.30 4.31
CA LEU A 45 -0.15 -13.31 2.89
C LEU A 45 -0.18 -11.90 2.27
N MET A 46 -1.28 -11.16 2.46
CA MET A 46 -1.41 -9.79 1.94
C MET A 46 -0.43 -8.83 2.63
N GLY A 47 -0.17 -9.01 3.93
CA GLY A 47 0.80 -8.22 4.66
C GLY A 47 2.23 -8.44 4.17
N PHE A 48 2.63 -9.68 3.87
CA PHE A 48 3.91 -9.99 3.22
C PHE A 48 4.07 -9.23 1.90
N VAL A 49 3.07 -9.31 1.01
CA VAL A 49 3.07 -8.65 -0.31
C VAL A 49 3.16 -7.14 -0.15
N GLY A 50 2.30 -6.54 0.70
CA GLY A 50 2.23 -5.10 0.87
C GLY A 50 3.47 -4.46 1.49
N LEU A 51 4.05 -5.09 2.53
CA LEU A 51 5.30 -4.61 3.13
C LEU A 51 6.47 -4.65 2.13
N THR A 52 6.55 -5.72 1.35
CA THR A 52 7.59 -5.90 0.32
C THR A 52 7.43 -4.88 -0.80
N ALA A 53 6.19 -4.65 -1.26
CA ALA A 53 5.86 -3.63 -2.25
C ALA A 53 6.20 -2.21 -1.74
N LEU A 54 5.89 -1.89 -0.47
CA LEU A 54 6.24 -0.60 0.14
C LEU A 54 7.76 -0.39 0.19
N ALA A 55 8.51 -1.43 0.59
CA ALA A 55 9.97 -1.40 0.66
C ALA A 55 10.61 -1.15 -0.72
N LEU A 56 10.03 -1.71 -1.77
CA LEU A 56 10.52 -1.62 -3.14
C LEU A 56 10.16 -0.28 -3.80
N THR A 57 8.92 0.19 -3.64
CA THR A 57 8.35 1.27 -4.46
C THR A 57 8.38 2.65 -3.78
N ALA A 58 8.27 2.71 -2.45
CA ALA A 58 8.09 3.97 -1.72
C ALA A 58 9.19 4.22 -0.68
N ALA A 59 9.26 3.38 0.35
CA ALA A 59 10.10 3.60 1.53
C ALA A 59 11.59 3.45 1.22
N GLY A 60 11.99 2.39 0.50
CA GLY A 60 13.38 2.17 0.11
C GLY A 60 13.94 3.30 -0.75
N PRO A 61 13.28 3.67 -1.86
CA PRO A 61 13.69 4.80 -2.67
C PRO A 61 13.70 6.14 -1.92
N ALA A 62 12.95 6.30 -0.82
CA ALA A 62 12.99 7.50 0.02
C ALA A 62 14.23 7.48 0.93
N ALA A 63 14.48 6.35 1.59
CA ALA A 63 15.65 6.14 2.44
C ALA A 63 16.98 6.21 1.67
N HIS A 64 17.00 5.73 0.43
CA HIS A 64 18.18 5.81 -0.45
C HIS A 64 18.58 7.27 -0.73
N ARG A 65 17.62 8.19 -0.82
CA ARG A 65 17.93 9.61 -1.08
C ARG A 65 18.64 10.28 0.08
N LEU A 66 18.30 9.90 1.31
CA LEU A 66 18.96 10.42 2.52
C LEU A 66 20.46 10.10 2.51
N GLY A 67 20.81 8.84 2.20
CA GLY A 67 22.21 8.42 2.16
C GLY A 67 23.06 9.04 1.05
N ARG A 68 22.44 9.67 0.03
CA ARG A 68 23.16 10.42 -1.00
C ARG A 68 23.37 11.89 -0.64
N GLY A 69 22.47 12.47 0.17
CA GLY A 69 22.54 13.89 0.55
C GLY A 69 23.54 14.20 1.66
N SER A 70 24.00 13.18 2.38
CA SER A 70 25.03 13.29 3.44
C SER A 70 26.44 12.92 2.97
N ALA A 71 26.63 12.58 1.69
CA ALA A 71 27.97 12.47 1.12
C ALA A 71 28.55 13.88 0.96
N PRO A 72 29.79 14.17 1.43
CA PRO A 72 30.39 15.47 1.24
C PRO A 72 30.45 15.76 -0.26
N SER A 73 29.80 16.84 -0.69
CA SER A 73 30.01 17.38 -2.02
C SER A 73 31.51 17.63 -2.16
N ASN A 74 32.20 16.87 -3.01
CA ASN A 74 33.53 17.23 -3.45
C ASN A 74 33.41 18.64 -4.04
N GLY A 75 33.79 19.64 -3.25
CA GLY A 75 33.84 21.02 -3.70
C GLY A 75 34.78 21.06 -4.88
N THR A 76 34.23 21.35 -6.06
CA THR A 76 35.03 21.84 -7.18
C THR A 76 35.76 23.09 -6.70
N PRO A 77 37.10 23.12 -6.67
CA PRO A 77 37.80 24.35 -6.35
C PRO A 77 37.66 25.26 -7.58
N ASN A 78 36.68 26.15 -7.56
CA ASN A 78 36.62 27.24 -8.53
C ASN A 78 37.60 28.33 -8.06
N GLY A 79 38.89 28.02 -8.22
CA GLY A 79 39.99 28.95 -8.03
C GLY A 79 40.39 29.51 -9.38
N THR A 80 39.94 30.71 -9.68
CA THR A 80 40.49 31.55 -10.75
C THR A 80 41.99 31.75 -10.48
N SER A 81 42.85 31.02 -11.19
CA SER A 81 44.29 31.32 -11.18
C SER A 81 44.65 32.12 -12.44
N ASN A 82 44.92 33.39 -12.20
CA ASN A 82 45.63 34.27 -13.10
C ASN A 82 47.08 33.74 -13.21
N ARG A 83 47.59 33.46 -14.41
CA ARG A 83 48.99 33.04 -14.59
C ARG A 83 49.72 33.96 -15.57
N HIS A 84 50.59 34.77 -15.00
CA HIS A 84 51.72 35.44 -15.63
C HIS A 84 53.00 34.72 -15.18
N GLY A 85 53.96 34.54 -16.09
CA GLY A 85 55.41 34.59 -15.82
C GLY A 85 56.09 33.40 -15.13
N ASP A 86 56.91 32.70 -15.93
CA ASP A 86 58.31 32.29 -15.71
C ASP A 86 58.76 31.43 -14.51
N GLY A 87 59.63 30.46 -14.81
CA GLY A 87 60.65 29.98 -13.87
C GLY A 87 60.92 28.46 -13.87
N HIS A 88 62.14 28.09 -14.25
CA HIS A 88 62.77 26.77 -14.14
C HIS A 88 62.69 26.10 -12.75
N GLY A 89 62.66 24.76 -12.72
CA GLY A 89 62.99 23.96 -11.52
C GLY A 89 62.78 22.46 -11.70
N THR A 90 63.83 21.68 -11.51
CA THR A 90 63.91 20.21 -11.62
C THR A 90 63.59 19.48 -10.31
N HIS A 91 63.28 18.18 -10.42
CA HIS A 91 63.26 17.13 -9.38
C HIS A 91 62.24 17.21 -8.22
N THR A 92 61.34 16.22 -8.13
CA THR A 92 61.44 15.06 -7.22
C THR A 92 60.13 14.25 -7.20
N SER A 93 60.26 12.96 -7.50
CA SER A 93 59.23 11.94 -7.32
C SER A 93 59.03 11.70 -5.82
N SER A 94 57.87 12.04 -5.28
CA SER A 94 57.45 11.67 -3.93
C SER A 94 56.17 10.84 -4.01
N GLY A 95 56.29 9.58 -3.55
CA GLY A 95 55.23 8.58 -3.60
C GLY A 95 53.97 9.03 -2.88
N HIS A 96 52.84 8.92 -3.57
CA HIS A 96 51.52 9.11 -3.00
C HIS A 96 51.13 7.82 -2.28
N THR A 97 51.52 7.69 -1.01
CA THR A 97 50.96 6.68 -0.11
C THR A 97 49.49 7.02 0.10
N THR A 98 48.62 6.27 -0.56
CA THR A 98 47.18 6.26 -0.31
C THR A 98 46.95 5.74 1.10
N HIS A 99 46.92 6.66 2.06
CA HIS A 99 46.44 6.40 3.41
C HIS A 99 44.94 6.07 3.30
N THR A 100 44.64 4.80 3.09
CA THR A 100 43.30 4.26 3.33
C THR A 100 43.09 4.35 4.83
N SER A 101 42.46 5.42 5.29
CA SER A 101 41.92 5.48 6.64
C SER A 101 40.81 4.43 6.70
N ASN A 102 41.17 3.19 7.05
CA ASN A 102 40.25 2.26 7.68
C ASN A 102 39.89 2.87 9.04
N GLY A 103 39.00 3.85 8.99
CA GLY A 103 38.33 4.37 10.17
C GLY A 103 37.51 3.23 10.74
N ASP A 104 37.98 2.69 11.85
CA ASP A 104 37.20 1.93 12.82
C ASP A 104 36.11 2.86 13.39
N GLY A 105 35.11 3.11 12.56
CA GLY A 105 33.93 3.88 12.89
C GLY A 105 32.82 2.88 13.10
N THR A 106 32.29 2.82 14.32
CA THR A 106 31.03 2.14 14.63
C THR A 106 30.01 2.46 13.54
N HIS A 107 29.84 1.57 12.56
CA HIS A 107 29.07 1.86 11.36
C HIS A 107 27.60 1.99 11.73
N THR A 108 27.16 3.22 12.00
CA THR A 108 25.73 3.52 12.11
C THR A 108 25.09 3.06 10.79
N PRO A 109 24.13 2.11 10.85
CA PRO A 109 23.54 1.55 9.65
C PRO A 109 22.94 2.67 8.79
N THR A 110 23.15 2.61 7.47
CA THR A 110 22.59 3.62 6.56
C THR A 110 21.06 3.68 6.72
N PRO A 111 20.41 4.84 6.49
CA PRO A 111 18.95 4.95 6.55
C PRO A 111 18.24 3.89 5.68
N LEU A 112 18.82 3.58 4.52
CA LEU A 112 18.34 2.52 3.63
C LEU A 112 18.37 1.14 4.29
N ALA A 113 19.49 0.77 4.92
CA ALA A 113 19.62 -0.50 5.62
C ALA A 113 18.63 -0.60 6.78
N THR A 114 18.46 0.46 7.57
CA THR A 114 17.53 0.47 8.72
C THR A 114 16.08 0.28 8.29
N VAL A 115 15.61 1.06 7.30
CA VAL A 115 14.24 0.97 6.78
C VAL A 115 13.99 -0.40 6.13
N THR A 116 14.94 -0.86 5.31
CA THR A 116 14.83 -2.16 4.63
C THR A 116 14.79 -3.30 5.63
N THR A 117 15.67 -3.32 6.64
CA THR A 117 15.67 -4.36 7.67
C THR A 117 14.37 -4.39 8.46
N ARG A 118 13.80 -3.23 8.82
CA ARG A 118 12.55 -3.21 9.59
C ARG A 118 11.38 -3.79 8.80
N LEU A 119 11.22 -3.37 7.55
CA LEU A 119 10.18 -3.90 6.67
C LEU A 119 10.41 -5.37 6.32
N ALA A 120 11.65 -5.77 6.02
CA ALA A 120 12.01 -7.15 5.71
C ALA A 120 11.77 -8.09 6.89
N ARG A 121 12.09 -7.69 8.14
CA ARG A 121 11.79 -8.48 9.33
C ARG A 121 10.30 -8.76 9.48
N ALA A 122 9.48 -7.72 9.33
CA ALA A 122 8.03 -7.86 9.42
C ALA A 122 7.48 -8.70 8.26
N ALA A 123 7.95 -8.47 7.03
CA ALA A 123 7.57 -9.27 5.87
C ALA A 123 7.97 -10.75 6.05
N THR A 124 9.23 -11.05 6.39
CA THR A 124 9.70 -12.43 6.65
C THR A 124 8.90 -13.10 7.76
N LEU A 125 8.58 -12.39 8.85
CA LEU A 125 7.73 -12.93 9.91
C LEU A 125 6.32 -13.26 9.39
N LEU A 126 5.68 -12.35 8.66
CA LEU A 126 4.36 -12.59 8.09
C LEU A 126 4.38 -13.73 7.06
N GLY A 127 5.39 -13.83 6.20
CA GLY A 127 5.54 -14.94 5.27
C GLY A 127 5.78 -16.28 5.96
N ALA A 128 6.56 -16.30 7.05
CA ALA A 128 6.75 -17.49 7.87
C ALA A 128 5.47 -17.91 8.62
N LEU A 129 4.67 -16.94 9.09
CA LEU A 129 3.37 -17.18 9.72
C LEU A 129 2.26 -17.53 8.73
N ALA A 130 2.38 -17.14 7.46
CA ALA A 130 1.44 -17.50 6.42
C ALA A 130 1.40 -19.01 6.19
N VAL A 131 2.55 -19.69 6.25
CA VAL A 131 2.63 -21.16 6.08
C VAL A 131 1.71 -21.92 7.05
N PRO A 132 1.85 -21.79 8.38
CA PRO A 132 0.93 -22.46 9.29
C PRO A 132 -0.50 -21.91 9.20
N ALA A 133 -0.71 -20.64 8.84
CA ALA A 133 -2.07 -20.11 8.65
C ALA A 133 -2.80 -20.78 7.47
N ILE A 134 -2.12 -20.95 6.33
CA ILE A 134 -2.64 -21.66 5.15
C ILE A 134 -2.87 -23.14 5.47
N LEU A 135 -1.92 -23.81 6.13
CA LEU A 135 -2.10 -25.19 6.56
C LEU A 135 -3.27 -25.37 7.53
N THR A 136 -3.51 -24.37 8.39
CA THR A 136 -4.65 -24.37 9.32
C THR A 136 -5.96 -24.22 8.54
N ASP A 137 -6.00 -23.38 7.51
CA ASP A 137 -7.16 -23.19 6.62
C ASP A 137 -7.49 -24.46 5.84
N LEU A 138 -6.47 -25.12 5.27
CA LEU A 138 -6.60 -26.41 4.59
C LEU A 138 -7.04 -27.51 5.57
N ALA A 139 -6.47 -27.57 6.77
CA ALA A 139 -6.81 -28.57 7.78
C ALA A 139 -8.24 -28.40 8.28
N HIS A 140 -8.68 -27.16 8.43
CA HIS A 140 -10.05 -26.85 8.81
C HIS A 140 -11.03 -27.25 7.70
N SER A 141 -10.70 -26.92 6.45
CA SER A 141 -11.50 -27.28 5.27
C SER A 141 -11.62 -28.80 5.11
N ALA A 142 -10.53 -29.54 5.35
CA ALA A 142 -10.50 -31.00 5.24
C ALA A 142 -11.31 -31.72 6.34
N ALA A 143 -11.46 -31.11 7.52
CA ALA A 143 -12.18 -31.73 8.64
C ALA A 143 -13.71 -31.75 8.47
N GLY A 144 -14.28 -30.96 7.55
CA GLY A 144 -15.72 -30.94 7.28
C GLY A 144 -16.60 -30.44 8.44
N GLY A 145 -16.02 -29.76 9.43
CA GLY A 145 -16.70 -29.28 10.65
C GLY A 145 -15.78 -28.35 11.47
N SER A 146 -16.05 -28.17 12.77
CA SER A 146 -15.26 -27.26 13.63
C SER A 146 -13.86 -27.78 14.01
N GLY A 147 -13.40 -28.87 13.39
CA GLY A 147 -12.13 -29.54 13.67
C GLY A 147 -11.00 -29.09 12.76
N TYR A 148 -9.84 -29.75 12.90
CA TYR A 148 -8.67 -29.56 12.05
C TYR A 148 -8.03 -30.91 11.73
N ASP A 149 -7.88 -31.25 10.46
CA ASP A 149 -7.16 -32.42 9.98
C ASP A 149 -5.87 -32.00 9.25
N TYR A 150 -4.80 -31.80 10.03
CA TYR A 150 -3.49 -31.44 9.48
C TYR A 150 -2.84 -32.56 8.67
N GLY A 151 -3.24 -33.81 8.89
CA GLY A 151 -2.76 -34.94 8.08
C GLY A 151 -3.31 -34.84 6.67
N ALA A 152 -4.63 -34.68 6.55
CA ALA A 152 -5.30 -34.46 5.26
C ALA A 152 -4.78 -33.19 4.56
N ALA A 153 -4.61 -32.09 5.30
CA ALA A 153 -4.06 -30.85 4.74
C ALA A 153 -2.63 -31.01 4.19
N TRP A 154 -1.78 -31.76 4.87
CA TRP A 154 -0.43 -32.04 4.39
C TRP A 154 -0.46 -32.95 3.15
N HIS A 155 -1.32 -33.97 3.17
CA HIS A 155 -1.44 -34.92 2.07
C HIS A 155 -2.13 -34.35 0.83
N SER A 156 -2.92 -33.29 0.95
CA SER A 156 -3.52 -32.60 -0.22
C SER A 156 -2.50 -31.76 -0.99
N LEU A 157 -1.39 -31.34 -0.36
CA LEU A 157 -0.35 -30.58 -1.05
C LEU A 157 0.31 -31.45 -2.13
N TYR A 158 0.20 -31.01 -3.38
CA TYR A 158 0.76 -31.73 -4.54
C TYR A 158 0.28 -33.18 -4.64
N ASP A 159 -0.98 -33.47 -4.26
CA ASP A 159 -1.59 -34.81 -4.32
C ASP A 159 -1.85 -35.35 -5.74
N GLY A 160 -1.52 -34.56 -6.76
CA GLY A 160 -1.74 -34.85 -8.18
C GLY A 160 -3.00 -34.20 -8.76
N SER A 161 -3.85 -33.60 -7.92
CA SER A 161 -4.94 -32.74 -8.35
C SER A 161 -4.46 -31.33 -8.64
N ASN A 162 -5.24 -30.57 -9.41
CA ASN A 162 -4.94 -29.17 -9.69
C ASN A 162 -5.13 -28.29 -8.43
N ASP A 163 -6.13 -28.57 -7.60
CA ASP A 163 -6.35 -27.89 -6.32
C ASP A 163 -5.17 -28.15 -5.37
N GLY A 164 -4.72 -29.40 -5.25
CA GLY A 164 -3.53 -29.77 -4.51
C GLY A 164 -2.24 -29.13 -5.04
N LEU A 165 -2.11 -28.95 -6.35
CA LEU A 165 -1.02 -28.18 -6.97
C LEU A 165 -1.08 -26.69 -6.55
N LEU A 166 -2.25 -26.06 -6.59
CA LEU A 166 -2.42 -24.66 -6.21
C LEU A 166 -2.15 -24.45 -4.72
N ALA A 167 -2.68 -25.31 -3.85
CA ALA A 167 -2.41 -25.30 -2.41
C ALA A 167 -0.92 -25.52 -2.10
N GLY A 168 -0.28 -26.48 -2.77
CA GLY A 168 1.14 -26.74 -2.65
C GLY A 168 2.00 -25.55 -3.07
N LEU A 169 1.65 -24.92 -4.21
CA LEU A 169 2.33 -23.73 -4.71
C LEU A 169 2.14 -22.53 -3.77
N GLU A 170 0.95 -22.35 -3.19
CA GLU A 170 0.69 -21.29 -2.21
C GLU A 170 1.68 -21.37 -1.05
N VAL A 171 1.76 -22.54 -0.41
CA VAL A 171 2.66 -22.82 0.73
C VAL A 171 4.13 -22.69 0.34
N THR A 172 4.52 -23.27 -0.79
CA THR A 172 5.93 -23.30 -1.21
C THR A 172 6.43 -21.92 -1.62
N LEU A 173 5.62 -21.15 -2.37
CA LEU A 173 6.02 -19.83 -2.84
C LEU A 173 6.03 -18.80 -1.71
N ILE A 174 5.10 -18.85 -0.75
CA ILE A 174 5.17 -17.93 0.40
C ILE A 174 6.36 -18.25 1.31
N ALA A 175 6.68 -19.54 1.52
CA ALA A 175 7.87 -19.96 2.25
C ALA A 175 9.16 -19.53 1.54
N ALA A 176 9.24 -19.73 0.22
CA ALA A 176 10.36 -19.28 -0.61
C ALA A 176 10.51 -17.75 -0.57
N GLY A 177 9.40 -17.01 -0.65
CA GLY A 177 9.37 -15.56 -0.50
C GLY A 177 9.91 -15.10 0.86
N ALA A 178 9.49 -15.74 1.95
CA ALA A 178 10.02 -15.45 3.29
C ALA A 178 11.52 -15.70 3.39
N LEU A 179 12.01 -16.82 2.83
CA LEU A 179 13.42 -17.19 2.80
C LEU A 179 14.26 -16.21 1.96
N LEU A 180 13.74 -15.76 0.81
CA LEU A 180 14.39 -14.75 -0.03
C LEU A 180 14.55 -13.40 0.70
N LEU A 181 13.59 -13.02 1.55
CA LEU A 181 13.66 -11.78 2.32
C LEU A 181 14.45 -11.91 3.62
N ALA A 182 14.63 -13.12 4.16
CA ALA A 182 15.32 -13.36 5.43
C ALA A 182 16.73 -12.74 5.51
N PRO A 183 17.59 -12.77 4.46
CA PRO A 183 18.89 -12.08 4.49
C PRO A 183 18.75 -10.57 4.73
N LEU A 184 17.68 -9.94 4.22
CA LEU A 184 17.44 -8.50 4.39
C LEU A 184 16.99 -8.14 5.82
N ALA A 185 16.61 -9.12 6.64
CA ALA A 185 16.39 -8.93 8.08
C ALA A 185 17.69 -8.65 8.87
N LEU A 186 18.84 -8.86 8.24
CA LEU A 186 20.17 -8.49 8.75
C LEU A 186 20.62 -7.16 8.14
N ARG A 187 21.00 -6.21 9.00
CA ARG A 187 21.36 -4.83 8.58
C ARG A 187 22.55 -4.79 7.62
N SER A 188 23.48 -5.74 7.74
CA SER A 188 24.68 -5.85 6.90
C SER A 188 24.36 -6.11 5.43
N LEU A 189 23.27 -6.84 5.14
CA LEU A 189 22.87 -7.23 3.78
C LEU A 189 21.79 -6.29 3.22
N ALA A 190 21.05 -5.61 4.09
CA ALA A 190 19.92 -4.75 3.73
C ALA A 190 20.30 -3.49 2.93
N GLY A 191 21.57 -3.07 2.94
CA GLY A 191 22.09 -1.96 2.13
C GLY A 191 22.80 -2.39 0.84
N GLY A 192 22.98 -3.68 0.60
CA GLY A 192 23.82 -4.21 -0.47
C GLY A 192 23.15 -4.30 -1.86
N PRO A 193 23.91 -4.68 -2.89
CA PRO A 193 23.42 -4.80 -4.27
C PRO A 193 22.33 -5.87 -4.44
N ALA A 194 22.37 -6.93 -3.62
CA ALA A 194 21.37 -8.01 -3.63
C ALA A 194 19.98 -7.57 -3.13
N ARG A 195 19.85 -6.40 -2.49
CA ARG A 195 18.59 -5.91 -1.93
C ARG A 195 17.45 -5.89 -2.94
N ARG A 196 17.66 -5.27 -4.10
CA ARG A 196 16.61 -5.09 -5.11
C ARG A 196 16.15 -6.42 -5.72
N PRO A 197 17.05 -7.31 -6.21
CA PRO A 197 16.60 -8.59 -6.75
C PRO A 197 15.90 -9.46 -5.70
N LEU A 198 16.34 -9.48 -4.44
CA LEU A 198 15.66 -10.22 -3.37
C LEU A 198 14.24 -9.68 -3.09
N LEU A 199 14.06 -8.35 -3.05
CA LEU A 199 12.72 -7.75 -2.91
C LEU A 199 11.81 -8.06 -4.10
N VAL A 200 12.35 -8.05 -5.33
CA VAL A 200 11.58 -8.38 -6.54
C VAL A 200 11.18 -9.85 -6.56
N ALA A 201 12.12 -10.76 -6.28
CA ALA A 201 11.86 -12.19 -6.23
C ALA A 201 10.89 -12.56 -5.10
N GLY A 202 11.07 -11.99 -3.90
CA GLY A 202 10.16 -12.17 -2.78
C GLY A 202 8.76 -11.64 -3.10
N LEU A 203 8.64 -10.44 -3.68
CA LEU A 203 7.35 -9.88 -4.09
C LEU A 203 6.66 -10.73 -5.15
N ALA A 204 7.41 -11.21 -6.16
CA ALA A 204 6.88 -12.10 -7.18
C ALA A 204 6.34 -13.40 -6.58
N ALA A 205 7.14 -14.07 -5.73
CA ALA A 205 6.74 -15.30 -5.05
C ALA A 205 5.47 -15.10 -4.22
N GLY A 206 5.40 -14.05 -3.38
CA GLY A 206 4.21 -13.77 -2.57
C GLY A 206 2.99 -13.35 -3.38
N THR A 207 3.16 -12.65 -4.51
CA THR A 207 2.04 -12.26 -5.38
C THR A 207 1.49 -13.48 -6.12
N VAL A 208 2.36 -14.38 -6.58
CA VAL A 208 1.91 -15.64 -7.21
C VAL A 208 1.23 -16.55 -6.18
N ALA A 209 1.77 -16.68 -4.96
CA ALA A 209 1.11 -17.37 -3.87
C ALA A 209 -0.28 -16.76 -3.55
N LEU A 210 -0.40 -15.44 -3.51
CA LEU A 210 -1.71 -14.79 -3.38
C LEU A 210 -2.64 -15.13 -4.54
N GLY A 211 -2.10 -15.31 -5.74
CA GLY A 211 -2.87 -15.66 -6.94
C GLY A 211 -3.41 -17.09 -6.95
N THR A 212 -2.69 -18.06 -6.39
CA THR A 212 -3.14 -19.46 -6.35
C THR A 212 -4.47 -19.63 -5.62
N THR A 213 -4.80 -18.73 -4.68
CA THR A 213 -6.10 -18.71 -3.95
C THR A 213 -7.34 -18.47 -4.83
N LYS A 214 -7.17 -18.05 -6.09
CA LYS A 214 -8.27 -17.75 -7.04
C LYS A 214 -8.00 -18.23 -8.46
N PHE A 215 -6.88 -18.88 -8.74
CA PHE A 215 -6.65 -19.48 -10.04
C PHE A 215 -7.59 -20.67 -10.23
N PRO A 216 -8.15 -20.87 -11.44
CA PRO A 216 -9.04 -22.00 -11.69
C PRO A 216 -8.27 -23.32 -11.57
N ASP A 217 -8.89 -24.28 -10.88
CA ASP A 217 -8.41 -25.65 -10.66
C ASP A 217 -8.95 -26.64 -11.72
N ALA A 218 -9.86 -26.22 -12.58
CA ALA A 218 -10.38 -27.01 -13.69
C ALA A 218 -10.44 -26.20 -14.99
N ALA A 219 -10.50 -26.90 -16.12
CA ALA A 219 -10.68 -26.25 -17.42
C ALA A 219 -12.08 -25.59 -17.46
N PRO A 220 -12.17 -24.25 -17.62
CA PRO A 220 -13.45 -23.57 -17.63
C PRO A 220 -14.20 -23.79 -18.93
N ASP A 221 -15.52 -23.89 -18.83
CA ASP A 221 -16.44 -23.94 -19.99
C ASP A 221 -16.43 -22.60 -20.76
N ASP A 222 -16.25 -21.48 -20.04
CA ASP A 222 -16.10 -20.14 -20.60
C ASP A 222 -14.76 -19.54 -20.15
N TRP A 223 -13.75 -19.71 -21.00
CA TRP A 223 -12.41 -19.16 -20.79
C TRP A 223 -12.38 -17.64 -20.71
N GLY A 224 -13.14 -16.95 -21.57
CA GLY A 224 -13.13 -15.49 -21.63
C GLY A 224 -13.62 -14.88 -20.33
N ARG A 225 -14.75 -15.40 -19.83
CA ARG A 225 -15.31 -14.99 -18.55
C ARG A 225 -14.40 -15.36 -17.38
N THR A 226 -13.93 -16.61 -17.31
CA THR A 226 -13.12 -17.09 -16.18
C THR A 226 -11.82 -16.30 -16.04
N VAL A 227 -11.15 -16.01 -17.16
CA VAL A 227 -9.94 -15.18 -17.17
C VAL A 227 -10.24 -13.76 -16.68
N PHE A 228 -11.35 -13.16 -17.12
CA PHE A 228 -11.75 -11.82 -16.69
C PHE A 228 -12.10 -11.77 -15.20
N GLU A 229 -12.89 -12.73 -14.70
CA GLU A 229 -13.24 -12.85 -13.28
C GLU A 229 -12.01 -13.06 -12.40
N THR A 230 -11.11 -13.95 -12.82
CA THR A 230 -9.82 -14.17 -12.16
C THR A 230 -9.01 -12.88 -12.13
N ALA A 231 -8.94 -12.13 -13.25
CA ALA A 231 -8.24 -10.86 -13.30
C ALA A 231 -8.85 -9.81 -12.36
N MET A 232 -10.19 -9.76 -12.21
CA MET A 232 -10.85 -8.86 -11.26
C MET A 232 -10.55 -9.24 -9.81
N TRP A 233 -10.56 -10.54 -9.49
CA TRP A 233 -10.10 -11.03 -8.19
C TRP A 233 -8.64 -10.67 -7.90
N MET A 234 -7.74 -10.91 -8.86
CA MET A 234 -6.32 -10.55 -8.75
C MET A 234 -6.13 -9.06 -8.52
N LEU A 235 -6.83 -8.23 -9.30
CA LEU A 235 -6.78 -6.78 -9.20
C LEU A 235 -7.26 -6.31 -7.80
N HIS A 236 -8.32 -6.91 -7.28
CA HIS A 236 -8.86 -6.61 -5.95
C HIS A 236 -7.88 -7.01 -4.83
N LEU A 237 -7.35 -8.24 -4.89
CA LEU A 237 -6.46 -8.80 -3.86
C LEU A 237 -5.10 -8.11 -3.85
N ILE A 238 -4.46 -7.94 -5.02
CA ILE A 238 -3.17 -7.25 -5.13
C ILE A 238 -3.32 -5.78 -4.72
N GLY A 239 -4.39 -5.11 -5.18
CA GLY A 239 -4.68 -3.74 -4.78
C GLY A 239 -4.85 -3.62 -3.26
N GLY A 240 -5.64 -4.51 -2.66
CA GLY A 240 -5.84 -4.57 -1.21
C GLY A 240 -4.53 -4.83 -0.45
N ALA A 241 -3.70 -5.75 -0.93
CA ALA A 241 -2.44 -6.12 -0.31
C ALA A 241 -1.44 -4.96 -0.33
N VAL A 242 -1.23 -4.33 -1.49
CA VAL A 242 -0.31 -3.20 -1.64
C VAL A 242 -0.79 -2.00 -0.83
N TRP A 243 -2.09 -1.70 -0.82
CA TRP A 243 -2.63 -0.57 -0.08
C TRP A 243 -2.60 -0.79 1.44
N LEU A 244 -3.24 -1.84 1.94
CA LEU A 244 -3.38 -2.07 3.37
C LEU A 244 -2.06 -2.51 4.01
N GLY A 245 -1.29 -3.40 3.36
CA GLY A 245 0.04 -3.77 3.84
C GLY A 245 1.04 -2.62 3.74
N GLY A 246 0.88 -1.71 2.77
CA GLY A 246 1.65 -0.48 2.70
C GLY A 246 1.31 0.51 3.83
N LEU A 247 0.03 0.68 4.20
CA LEU A 247 -0.37 1.45 5.38
C LEU A 247 0.24 0.86 6.66
N ALA A 248 0.15 -0.46 6.85
CA ALA A 248 0.77 -1.15 7.97
C ALA A 248 2.30 -0.95 8.00
N GLY A 249 2.96 -0.96 6.84
CA GLY A 249 4.39 -0.68 6.73
C GLY A 249 4.75 0.77 7.05
N LEU A 250 3.91 1.75 6.67
CA LEU A 250 4.10 3.14 7.08
C LEU A 250 3.88 3.30 8.60
N ALA A 251 2.85 2.67 9.18
CA ALA A 251 2.64 2.64 10.63
C ALA A 251 3.86 2.04 11.35
N LEU A 252 4.39 0.93 10.82
CA LEU A 252 5.61 0.31 11.33
C LEU A 252 6.82 1.25 11.24
N LEU A 253 6.97 2.03 10.17
CA LEU A 253 8.06 3.00 10.04
C LEU A 253 7.84 4.28 10.88
N ALA A 254 6.61 4.57 11.30
CA ALA A 254 6.29 5.66 12.21
C ALA A 254 6.70 5.35 13.66
N ALA A 255 6.76 4.07 14.03
CA ALA A 255 7.20 3.67 15.37
C ALA A 255 8.67 4.06 15.65
N PRO A 256 9.04 4.29 16.93
CA PRO A 256 10.40 4.71 17.31
C PRO A 256 11.50 3.81 16.72
N GLY A 257 12.64 4.41 16.36
CA GLY A 257 13.83 3.70 15.88
C GLY A 257 13.86 3.31 14.39
N ALA A 258 12.80 3.52 13.60
CA ALA A 258 12.84 3.27 12.14
C ALA A 258 13.62 4.33 11.36
N VAL A 259 13.42 5.60 11.72
CA VAL A 259 14.03 6.75 11.05
C VAL A 259 14.53 7.72 12.12
N ALA A 260 15.80 8.09 12.02
CA ALA A 260 16.45 9.04 12.92
C ALA A 260 15.67 10.35 12.98
N ALA A 261 15.57 10.98 14.16
CA ALA A 261 14.74 12.16 14.36
C ALA A 261 15.12 13.31 13.41
N THR A 262 16.41 13.47 13.11
CA THR A 262 16.98 14.44 12.17
C THR A 262 16.54 14.20 10.72
N ASP A 263 16.34 12.94 10.34
CA ASP A 263 16.10 12.55 8.94
C ASP A 263 14.60 12.45 8.62
N ARG A 264 13.72 12.50 9.63
CA ARG A 264 12.28 12.30 9.48
C ARG A 264 11.66 13.23 8.43
N GLY A 265 12.00 14.52 8.47
CA GLY A 265 11.45 15.49 7.51
C GLY A 265 11.79 15.12 6.05
N ALA A 266 13.05 14.81 5.79
CA ALA A 266 13.56 14.44 4.47
C ALA A 266 13.11 13.04 4.02
N PHE A 267 12.81 12.13 4.96
CA PHE A 267 12.28 10.79 4.67
C PHE A 267 10.79 10.79 4.32
N TRP A 268 9.96 11.38 5.18
CA TRP A 268 8.50 11.20 5.14
C TRP A 268 7.86 11.85 3.93
N SER A 269 8.30 13.05 3.53
CA SER A 269 7.78 13.74 2.34
C SER A 269 7.87 12.87 1.07
N PRO A 270 9.04 12.34 0.67
CA PRO A 270 9.15 11.47 -0.49
C PRO A 270 8.52 10.08 -0.31
N ALA A 271 8.50 9.52 0.91
CA ALA A 271 7.87 8.23 1.17
C ALA A 271 6.35 8.30 1.00
N ILE A 272 5.71 9.27 1.66
CA ILE A 272 4.25 9.48 1.60
C ILE A 272 3.83 9.79 0.16
N ARG A 273 4.51 10.72 -0.54
CA ARG A 273 4.14 11.07 -1.92
C ARG A 273 4.12 9.85 -2.85
N ARG A 274 5.11 8.96 -2.74
CA ARG A 274 5.17 7.73 -3.54
C ARG A 274 4.08 6.74 -3.15
N PHE A 275 3.88 6.55 -1.85
CA PHE A 275 2.85 5.66 -1.35
C PHE A 275 1.45 6.16 -1.73
N SER A 276 1.15 7.45 -1.59
CA SER A 276 -0.13 8.05 -1.99
C SER A 276 -0.42 7.83 -3.48
N ALA A 277 0.58 7.93 -4.35
CA ALA A 277 0.41 7.62 -5.78
C ALA A 277 0.05 6.14 -6.01
N ALA A 278 0.74 5.22 -5.35
CA ALA A 278 0.42 3.79 -5.41
C ALA A 278 -0.97 3.49 -4.82
N ALA A 279 -1.30 4.10 -3.68
CA ALA A 279 -2.56 3.94 -2.97
C ALA A 279 -3.75 4.43 -3.81
N MET A 280 -3.64 5.55 -4.53
CA MET A 280 -4.69 6.00 -5.46
C MET A 280 -4.95 4.95 -6.56
N GLY A 281 -3.89 4.37 -7.13
CA GLY A 281 -4.01 3.29 -8.11
C GLY A 281 -4.67 2.05 -7.52
N CYS A 282 -4.29 1.66 -6.30
CA CYS A 282 -4.90 0.55 -5.59
C CYS A 282 -6.38 0.79 -5.27
N VAL A 283 -6.75 2.00 -4.82
CA VAL A 283 -8.13 2.38 -4.57
C VAL A 283 -8.97 2.29 -5.84
N ALA A 284 -8.47 2.77 -6.98
CA ALA A 284 -9.17 2.64 -8.25
C ALA A 284 -9.33 1.16 -8.65
N ALA A 285 -8.26 0.38 -8.55
CA ALA A 285 -8.25 -1.06 -8.82
C ALA A 285 -9.28 -1.82 -7.96
N ILE A 286 -9.26 -1.62 -6.64
CA ILE A 286 -10.18 -2.24 -5.68
C ILE A 286 -11.63 -1.80 -5.93
N THR A 287 -11.86 -0.51 -6.21
CA THR A 287 -13.21 0.02 -6.42
C THR A 287 -13.83 -0.57 -7.69
N LEU A 288 -13.09 -0.57 -8.81
CA LEU A 288 -13.59 -1.07 -10.09
C LEU A 288 -13.77 -2.59 -10.09
N SER A 289 -12.77 -3.33 -9.59
CA SER A 289 -12.90 -4.79 -9.42
C SER A 289 -13.99 -5.17 -8.41
N GLY A 290 -14.09 -4.44 -7.29
CA GLY A 290 -15.09 -4.66 -6.26
C GLY A 290 -16.50 -4.37 -6.75
N LEU A 291 -16.68 -3.37 -7.61
CA LEU A 291 -17.95 -3.10 -8.28
C LEU A 291 -18.34 -4.30 -9.14
N PHE A 292 -17.43 -4.81 -9.98
CA PHE A 292 -17.70 -6.01 -10.76
C PHE A 292 -18.07 -7.23 -9.89
N LEU A 293 -17.31 -7.47 -8.80
CA LEU A 293 -17.60 -8.57 -7.88
C LEU A 293 -18.95 -8.41 -7.17
N TYR A 294 -19.34 -7.18 -6.80
CA TYR A 294 -20.66 -6.87 -6.27
C TYR A 294 -21.77 -7.25 -7.26
N TRP A 295 -21.59 -6.90 -8.53
CA TRP A 295 -22.54 -7.22 -9.60
C TRP A 295 -22.73 -8.73 -9.80
N GLU A 296 -21.68 -9.53 -9.63
CA GLU A 296 -21.76 -10.99 -9.75
C GLU A 296 -22.48 -11.65 -8.57
N HIS A 297 -22.31 -11.11 -7.36
CA HIS A 297 -22.76 -11.74 -6.12
C HIS A 297 -24.10 -11.20 -5.59
N VAL A 298 -24.55 -10.04 -6.08
CA VAL A 298 -25.77 -9.36 -5.61
C VAL A 298 -26.68 -9.00 -6.78
N ASP A 299 -27.93 -9.46 -6.72
CA ASP A 299 -28.99 -9.13 -7.69
C ASP A 299 -29.87 -8.00 -7.14
N GLY A 300 -29.31 -6.79 -7.08
CA GLY A 300 -30.01 -5.55 -6.75
C GLY A 300 -29.90 -5.09 -5.28
N PRO A 301 -30.22 -3.81 -5.01
CA PRO A 301 -29.95 -3.17 -3.72
C PRO A 301 -30.79 -3.72 -2.57
N THR A 302 -31.93 -4.36 -2.85
CA THR A 302 -32.76 -5.01 -1.82
C THR A 302 -32.00 -6.13 -1.13
N GLN A 303 -31.23 -6.92 -1.90
CA GLN A 303 -30.43 -8.02 -1.36
C GLN A 303 -29.31 -7.55 -0.42
N LEU A 304 -28.86 -6.28 -0.52
CA LEU A 304 -27.92 -5.69 0.45
C LEU A 304 -28.51 -5.62 1.87
N LEU A 305 -29.83 -5.48 1.98
CA LEU A 305 -30.50 -5.31 3.28
C LEU A 305 -31.19 -6.60 3.75
N THR A 306 -31.60 -7.46 2.82
CA THR A 306 -32.37 -8.68 3.13
C THR A 306 -31.52 -9.93 3.32
N THR A 307 -30.26 -9.95 2.84
CA THR A 307 -29.39 -11.13 2.94
C THR A 307 -28.24 -10.89 3.94
N MET A 308 -27.69 -11.96 4.53
CA MET A 308 -26.53 -11.85 5.43
C MET A 308 -25.30 -11.38 4.66
N TYR A 309 -25.05 -11.95 3.48
CA TYR A 309 -24.00 -11.54 2.57
C TYR A 309 -24.09 -10.03 2.28
N GLY A 310 -25.30 -9.57 1.93
CA GLY A 310 -25.57 -8.17 1.63
C GLY A 310 -25.25 -7.23 2.79
N ARG A 311 -25.63 -7.61 4.02
CA ARG A 311 -25.36 -6.81 5.22
C ARG A 311 -23.87 -6.74 5.55
N VAL A 312 -23.17 -7.87 5.49
CA VAL A 312 -21.70 -7.94 5.67
C VAL A 312 -21.00 -7.11 4.60
N LEU A 313 -21.44 -7.20 3.35
CA LEU A 313 -20.91 -6.39 2.26
C LEU A 313 -21.18 -4.91 2.49
N GLY A 314 -22.37 -4.54 2.98
CA GLY A 314 -22.72 -3.18 3.39
C GLY A 314 -21.77 -2.63 4.45
N VAL A 315 -21.46 -3.41 5.50
CA VAL A 315 -20.45 -3.04 6.50
C VAL A 315 -19.08 -2.85 5.86
N LYS A 316 -18.65 -3.77 4.98
CA LYS A 316 -17.38 -3.66 4.24
C LYS A 316 -17.32 -2.37 3.41
N ILE A 317 -18.40 -2.03 2.71
CA ILE A 317 -18.52 -0.79 1.91
C ILE A 317 -18.46 0.45 2.81
N LEU A 318 -19.11 0.44 3.98
CA LEU A 318 -19.08 1.57 4.92
C LEU A 318 -17.67 1.81 5.48
N ILE A 319 -16.96 0.74 5.86
CA ILE A 319 -15.57 0.78 6.32
C ILE A 319 -14.68 1.32 5.19
N PHE A 320 -14.81 0.79 3.98
CA PHE A 320 -14.06 1.23 2.81
C PHE A 320 -14.35 2.70 2.47
N GLY A 321 -15.62 3.11 2.45
CA GLY A 321 -16.01 4.50 2.22
C GLY A 321 -15.45 5.45 3.28
N THR A 322 -15.39 5.03 4.54
CA THR A 322 -14.75 5.79 5.62
C THR A 322 -13.25 5.96 5.37
N LEU A 323 -12.54 4.90 4.94
CA LEU A 323 -11.14 4.99 4.52
C LEU A 323 -10.95 5.94 3.33
N LEU A 324 -11.87 5.94 2.36
CA LEU A 324 -11.82 6.88 1.22
C LEU A 324 -12.01 8.32 1.66
N VAL A 325 -12.94 8.60 2.57
CA VAL A 325 -13.15 9.94 3.12
C VAL A 325 -11.92 10.42 3.89
N LEU A 326 -11.33 9.56 4.73
CA LEU A 326 -10.10 9.87 5.46
C LEU A 326 -8.92 10.10 4.50
N GLY A 327 -8.75 9.24 3.50
CA GLY A 327 -7.72 9.38 2.47
C GLY A 327 -7.89 10.65 1.65
N ALA A 328 -9.12 10.99 1.25
CA ALA A 328 -9.46 12.22 0.55
C ALA A 328 -9.20 13.44 1.44
N PHE A 329 -9.59 13.40 2.71
CA PHE A 329 -9.30 14.47 3.67
C PHE A 329 -7.79 14.68 3.84
N ASN A 330 -7.02 13.60 3.99
CA ASN A 330 -5.57 13.66 4.04
C ASN A 330 -5.00 14.31 2.78
N GLN A 331 -5.41 13.84 1.60
CA GLN A 331 -4.91 14.29 0.30
C GLN A 331 -5.28 15.75 -0.04
N PHE A 332 -6.52 16.15 0.23
CA PHE A 332 -7.09 17.42 -0.22
C PHE A 332 -7.06 18.53 0.83
N TRP A 333 -6.99 18.22 2.13
CA TRP A 333 -7.03 19.22 3.19
C TRP A 333 -5.74 19.23 4.03
N LEU A 334 -5.34 18.09 4.56
CA LEU A 334 -4.20 18.03 5.49
C LEU A 334 -2.88 18.34 4.77
N HIS A 335 -2.56 17.61 3.69
CA HIS A 335 -1.36 17.83 2.90
C HIS A 335 -1.17 19.30 2.43
N PRO A 336 -2.17 19.95 1.79
CA PRO A 336 -2.02 21.34 1.36
C PRO A 336 -1.83 22.33 2.51
N ARG A 337 -2.51 22.16 3.65
CA ARG A 337 -2.34 23.05 4.81
C ARG A 337 -0.91 22.99 5.35
N LEU A 338 -0.32 21.80 5.34
CA LEU A 338 1.04 21.57 5.82
C LEU A 338 2.12 22.03 4.85
N ASP A 339 1.84 21.97 3.55
CA ASP A 339 2.71 22.55 2.52
C ASP A 339 2.68 24.10 2.62
N ALA A 340 1.50 24.69 2.83
CA ALA A 340 1.33 26.13 2.99
C ALA A 340 2.02 26.69 4.24
N LEU A 341 1.91 26.01 5.39
CA LEU A 341 2.61 26.40 6.62
C LEU A 341 4.13 26.40 6.44
N ARG A 342 4.68 25.40 5.75
CA ARG A 342 6.12 25.34 5.44
C ARG A 342 6.56 26.44 4.46
N ALA A 343 5.75 26.72 3.45
CA ALA A 343 6.04 27.81 2.51
C ALA A 343 6.03 29.20 3.20
N ALA A 344 5.28 29.34 4.30
CA ALA A 344 5.22 30.55 5.11
C ALA A 344 6.41 30.70 6.10
N GLY A 345 7.44 29.86 6.03
CA GLY A 345 8.60 29.93 6.92
C GLY A 345 8.33 29.44 8.34
N ASP A 346 7.32 28.60 8.53
CA ASP A 346 7.03 28.00 9.83
C ASP A 346 8.07 26.91 10.17
N ASP A 347 9.10 27.32 10.91
CA ASP A 347 10.19 26.46 11.40
C ASP A 347 9.81 25.64 12.64
N ARG A 348 8.56 25.75 13.13
CA ARG A 348 8.11 24.93 14.25
C ARG A 348 8.35 23.47 13.88
N PRO A 349 8.99 22.68 14.77
CA PRO A 349 9.31 21.31 14.45
C PRO A 349 8.00 20.62 14.11
N LEU A 350 7.99 19.99 12.93
CA LEU A 350 6.88 19.22 12.36
C LEU A 350 6.21 18.29 13.38
N ARG A 351 6.96 17.96 14.44
CA ARG A 351 6.56 17.43 15.74
C ARG A 351 5.21 17.91 16.27
N THR A 352 4.96 19.22 16.32
CA THR A 352 3.83 19.78 17.08
C THR A 352 2.52 19.79 16.27
N LEU A 353 2.59 19.76 14.94
CA LEU A 353 1.42 19.80 14.05
C LEU A 353 1.17 18.50 13.26
N LEU A 354 2.18 17.62 13.10
CA LEU A 354 2.02 16.33 12.41
C LEU A 354 2.43 15.12 13.23
N VAL A 355 3.51 15.17 14.03
CA VAL A 355 4.12 13.91 14.52
C VAL A 355 3.31 13.25 15.64
N ARG A 356 2.39 13.96 16.29
CA ARG A 356 1.44 13.35 17.23
C ARG A 356 0.17 12.83 16.54
N GLU A 357 -0.27 13.49 15.46
CA GLU A 357 -1.51 13.14 14.76
C GLU A 357 -1.29 12.18 13.60
N PHE A 358 -0.24 12.34 12.80
CA PHE A 358 0.00 11.53 11.60
C PHE A 358 0.24 10.04 11.90
N PRO A 359 1.09 9.63 12.88
CA PRO A 359 1.19 8.23 13.26
C PRO A 359 -0.14 7.68 13.79
N VAL A 360 -0.91 8.49 14.54
CA VAL A 360 -2.22 8.09 15.05
C VAL A 360 -3.20 7.90 13.90
N VAL A 361 -3.28 8.82 12.95
CA VAL A 361 -4.14 8.73 11.77
C VAL A 361 -3.77 7.50 10.94
N VAL A 362 -2.48 7.30 10.62
CA VAL A 362 -2.04 6.12 9.86
C VAL A 362 -2.30 4.83 10.64
N THR A 363 -2.15 4.83 11.97
CA THR A 363 -2.53 3.69 12.80
C THR A 363 -4.04 3.45 12.79
N LEU A 364 -4.88 4.49 12.88
CA LEU A 364 -6.33 4.37 12.81
C LEU A 364 -6.79 3.88 11.43
N GLU A 365 -6.22 4.42 10.35
CA GLU A 365 -6.42 3.93 8.98
C GLU A 365 -5.99 2.47 8.85
N THR A 366 -4.87 2.08 9.48
CA THR A 366 -4.39 0.68 9.51
C THR A 366 -5.36 -0.21 10.28
N LEU A 367 -5.87 0.21 11.44
CA LEU A 367 -6.84 -0.56 12.23
C LEU A 367 -8.16 -0.71 11.49
N LEU A 368 -8.60 0.35 10.79
CA LEU A 368 -9.79 0.31 9.95
C LEU A 368 -9.58 -0.61 8.73
N GLY A 369 -8.38 -0.59 8.14
CA GLY A 369 -7.96 -1.54 7.09
C GLY A 369 -7.90 -3.00 7.57
N LEU A 370 -7.38 -3.25 8.78
CA LEU A 370 -7.41 -4.58 9.41
C LEU A 370 -8.84 -5.03 9.69
N SER A 371 -9.71 -4.12 10.11
CA SER A 371 -11.15 -4.38 10.27
C SER A 371 -11.81 -4.72 8.93
N LEU A 372 -11.43 -4.04 7.85
CA LEU A 372 -11.90 -4.35 6.49
C LEU A 372 -11.48 -5.76 6.06
N LEU A 373 -10.24 -6.16 6.34
CA LEU A 373 -9.76 -7.52 6.10
C LEU A 373 -10.47 -8.54 6.97
N PHE A 374 -10.75 -8.20 8.23
CA PHE A 374 -11.49 -9.06 9.16
C PHE A 374 -12.93 -9.35 8.70
N VAL A 375 -13.60 -8.34 8.14
CA VAL A 375 -14.95 -8.51 7.60
C VAL A 375 -14.97 -9.34 6.32
N ALA A 376 -13.87 -9.37 5.55
CA ALA A 376 -13.86 -9.97 4.22
C ALA A 376 -14.16 -11.49 4.19
N PRO A 377 -13.59 -12.34 5.07
CA PRO A 377 -13.94 -13.76 5.12
C PRO A 377 -15.42 -14.02 5.33
N PHE A 378 -16.15 -13.18 6.07
CA PHE A 378 -17.58 -13.36 6.30
C PHE A 378 -18.45 -13.26 5.03
N LEU A 379 -17.87 -12.88 3.88
CA LEU A 379 -18.54 -12.89 2.57
C LEU A 379 -18.50 -14.28 1.91
N HIS A 380 -19.06 -15.28 2.58
CA HIS A 380 -19.19 -16.63 2.03
C HIS A 380 -20.42 -16.78 1.14
N GLY A 381 -20.26 -17.41 -0.03
CA GLY A 381 -21.33 -17.61 -1.00
C GLY A 381 -21.71 -16.31 -1.74
N SER A 382 -23.00 -16.09 -1.95
CA SER A 382 -23.52 -14.89 -2.62
C SER A 382 -24.88 -14.49 -2.07
N ALA A 383 -25.22 -13.20 -2.13
CA ALA A 383 -26.56 -12.73 -1.74
C ALA A 383 -27.65 -13.36 -2.61
N ARG A 384 -27.34 -13.61 -3.89
CA ARG A 384 -28.22 -14.28 -4.84
C ARG A 384 -28.61 -15.67 -4.36
N ASN A 385 -27.63 -16.49 -3.97
CA ASN A 385 -27.87 -17.82 -3.44
C ASN A 385 -28.62 -17.79 -2.11
N GLN A 386 -28.25 -16.88 -1.20
CA GLN A 386 -28.94 -16.74 0.08
C GLN A 386 -30.41 -16.35 -0.10
N ALA A 387 -30.72 -15.43 -1.00
CA ALA A 387 -32.10 -15.02 -1.30
C ALA A 387 -32.91 -16.17 -1.92
N TYR A 388 -32.31 -16.92 -2.84
CA TYR A 388 -32.93 -18.06 -3.50
C TYR A 388 -33.22 -19.20 -2.51
N GLN A 389 -32.22 -19.64 -1.75
CA GLN A 389 -32.35 -20.70 -0.76
C GLN A 389 -33.32 -20.30 0.37
N ALA A 390 -33.36 -19.04 0.79
CA ALA A 390 -34.35 -18.55 1.74
C ALA A 390 -35.79 -18.63 1.21
N GLY A 391 -35.99 -18.54 -0.11
CA GLY A 391 -37.29 -18.78 -0.75
C GLY A 391 -37.68 -20.25 -0.75
N LEU A 392 -36.73 -21.14 -1.04
CA LEU A 392 -36.93 -22.59 -1.03
C LEU A 392 -37.19 -23.14 0.37
N ALA A 393 -36.44 -22.67 1.37
CA ALA A 393 -36.55 -23.09 2.76
C ALA A 393 -37.94 -22.82 3.37
N LYS A 394 -38.72 -21.89 2.81
CA LYS A 394 -40.12 -21.67 3.24
C LYS A 394 -41.04 -22.83 2.91
N HIS A 395 -40.63 -23.70 2.00
CA HIS A 395 -41.41 -24.81 1.46
C HIS A 395 -40.66 -26.15 1.57
N SER A 396 -39.60 -26.21 2.38
CA SER A 396 -38.74 -27.39 2.52
C SER A 396 -38.21 -27.50 3.95
N ASP A 397 -38.23 -28.72 4.50
CA ASP A 397 -37.60 -29.03 5.79
C ASP A 397 -36.10 -29.37 5.65
N VAL A 398 -35.56 -29.30 4.43
CA VAL A 398 -34.13 -29.51 4.17
C VAL A 398 -33.34 -28.31 4.69
N ALA A 399 -32.21 -28.59 5.36
CA ALA A 399 -31.31 -27.55 5.84
C ALA A 399 -30.83 -26.65 4.68
N ALA A 400 -30.71 -25.35 4.95
CA ALA A 400 -30.51 -24.34 3.90
C ALA A 400 -29.20 -24.50 3.10
N ASP A 401 -28.18 -25.09 3.72
CA ASP A 401 -26.89 -25.43 3.13
C ASP A 401 -26.97 -26.58 2.12
N ALA A 402 -27.89 -27.52 2.33
CA ALA A 402 -28.17 -28.64 1.43
C ALA A 402 -29.14 -28.29 0.28
N LEU A 403 -29.74 -27.09 0.29
CA LEU A 403 -30.62 -26.63 -0.79
C LEU A 403 -29.82 -26.30 -2.06
N PRO A 404 -30.40 -26.52 -3.25
CA PRO A 404 -29.73 -26.23 -4.51
C PRO A 404 -29.32 -24.76 -4.62
N LYS A 405 -28.17 -24.51 -5.23
CA LYS A 405 -27.63 -23.16 -5.51
C LYS A 405 -27.97 -22.74 -6.93
N LEU A 406 -28.04 -21.44 -7.16
CA LEU A 406 -28.18 -20.88 -8.51
C LEU A 406 -26.90 -21.12 -9.32
N ALA A 407 -27.08 -21.28 -10.62
CA ALA A 407 -25.99 -21.18 -11.57
C ALA A 407 -25.35 -19.78 -11.54
N GLN A 408 -24.15 -19.69 -12.08
CA GLN A 408 -23.41 -18.44 -12.22
C GLN A 408 -24.23 -17.39 -12.99
N LYS A 409 -24.07 -16.09 -12.66
CA LYS A 409 -24.95 -15.05 -13.23
C LYS A 409 -24.74 -14.93 -14.72
N THR A 410 -25.76 -15.12 -15.55
CA THR A 410 -25.63 -14.78 -16.97
C THR A 410 -25.94 -13.29 -17.18
N ALA A 411 -25.04 -12.58 -17.86
CA ALA A 411 -25.21 -11.16 -18.09
C ALA A 411 -26.31 -10.91 -19.12
N SER A 412 -27.42 -10.30 -18.68
CA SER A 412 -28.48 -9.82 -19.57
C SER A 412 -28.09 -8.49 -20.22
N THR A 413 -28.82 -8.06 -21.26
CA THR A 413 -28.64 -6.72 -21.85
C THR A 413 -28.81 -5.60 -20.83
N SER A 414 -29.78 -5.72 -19.92
CA SER A 414 -29.96 -4.76 -18.82
C SER A 414 -28.80 -4.79 -17.83
N THR A 415 -28.21 -5.98 -17.58
CA THR A 415 -27.01 -6.12 -16.75
C THR A 415 -25.85 -5.33 -17.35
N TRP A 416 -25.61 -5.48 -18.65
CA TRP A 416 -24.56 -4.74 -19.36
C TRP A 416 -24.78 -3.24 -19.36
N LEU A 417 -26.00 -2.77 -19.67
CA LEU A 417 -26.29 -1.34 -19.75
C LEU A 417 -26.12 -0.65 -18.39
N LEU A 418 -26.76 -1.19 -17.35
CA LEU A 418 -26.70 -0.61 -16.02
C LEU A 418 -25.29 -0.77 -15.41
N GLY A 419 -24.64 -1.93 -15.57
CA GLY A 419 -23.30 -2.17 -15.05
C GLY A 419 -22.25 -1.28 -15.71
N THR A 420 -22.35 -1.07 -17.01
CA THR A 420 -21.46 -0.15 -17.73
C THR A 420 -21.70 1.29 -17.28
N ALA A 421 -22.97 1.72 -17.15
CA ALA A 421 -23.29 3.07 -16.70
C ALA A 421 -22.76 3.36 -15.28
N GLU A 422 -22.95 2.44 -14.34
CA GLU A 422 -22.41 2.56 -12.97
C GLU A 422 -20.88 2.58 -12.97
N THR A 423 -20.24 1.70 -13.76
CA THR A 423 -18.78 1.64 -13.87
C THR A 423 -18.22 2.94 -14.43
N LEU A 424 -18.85 3.50 -15.48
CA LEU A 424 -18.46 4.78 -16.06
C LEU A 424 -18.67 5.94 -15.07
N ALA A 425 -19.75 5.93 -14.30
CA ALA A 425 -19.99 6.94 -13.26
C ALA A 425 -18.92 6.89 -12.16
N VAL A 426 -18.60 5.71 -11.65
CA VAL A 426 -17.54 5.51 -10.66
C VAL A 426 -16.17 5.91 -11.22
N ALA A 427 -15.86 5.50 -12.45
CA ALA A 427 -14.63 5.88 -13.12
C ALA A 427 -14.54 7.42 -13.30
N ALA A 428 -15.63 8.08 -13.67
CA ALA A 428 -15.69 9.53 -13.79
C ALA A 428 -15.42 10.23 -12.45
N VAL A 429 -15.98 9.73 -11.34
CA VAL A 429 -15.70 10.25 -9.98
C VAL A 429 -14.22 10.09 -9.62
N LEU A 430 -13.63 8.92 -9.89
CA LEU A 430 -12.21 8.66 -9.62
C LEU A 430 -11.30 9.58 -10.47
N VAL A 431 -11.60 9.73 -11.75
CA VAL A 431 -10.86 10.60 -12.68
C VAL A 431 -11.00 12.07 -12.28
N ALA A 432 -12.20 12.51 -11.91
CA ALA A 432 -12.44 13.88 -11.44
C ALA A 432 -11.65 14.16 -10.15
N GLY A 433 -11.66 13.23 -9.19
CA GLY A 433 -10.86 13.32 -7.96
C GLY A 433 -9.36 13.38 -8.24
N TYR A 434 -8.86 12.55 -9.16
CA TYR A 434 -7.46 12.59 -9.60
C TYR A 434 -7.09 13.91 -10.28
N TRP A 435 -7.94 14.39 -11.21
CA TRP A 435 -7.72 15.66 -11.90
C TRP A 435 -7.71 16.83 -10.91
N TYR A 436 -8.66 16.87 -9.99
CA TYR A 436 -8.74 17.88 -8.94
C TYR A 436 -7.50 17.89 -8.04
N SER A 437 -7.02 16.70 -7.65
CA SER A 437 -5.74 16.50 -6.94
C SER A 437 -4.57 17.12 -7.70
N GLY A 438 -4.49 16.89 -9.02
CA GLY A 438 -3.45 17.42 -9.89
C GLY A 438 -3.51 18.94 -10.07
N VAL A 439 -4.70 19.52 -10.22
CA VAL A 439 -4.90 20.98 -10.27
C VAL A 439 -4.40 21.62 -8.98
N LEU A 440 -4.78 21.05 -7.84
CA LEU A 440 -4.38 21.54 -6.53
C LEU A 440 -2.86 21.45 -6.35
N ALA A 441 -2.24 20.35 -6.77
CA ALA A 441 -0.78 20.19 -6.75
C ALA A 441 -0.06 21.24 -7.62
N ARG A 442 -0.53 21.52 -8.83
CA ARG A 442 0.07 22.56 -9.71
C ARG A 442 -0.03 23.95 -9.10
N ARG A 443 -1.20 24.31 -8.53
CA ARG A 443 -1.39 25.58 -7.82
C ARG A 443 -0.39 25.75 -6.67
N ARG A 444 -0.07 24.67 -5.95
CA ARG A 444 0.95 24.67 -4.88
C ARG A 444 2.34 24.97 -5.42
N THR A 445 2.75 24.31 -6.49
CA THR A 445 4.08 24.54 -7.10
C THR A 445 4.20 25.98 -7.56
N SER A 446 3.17 26.53 -8.23
CA SER A 446 3.16 27.93 -8.66
C SER A 446 3.21 28.91 -7.49
N ALA A 447 2.43 28.68 -6.43
CA ALA A 447 2.43 29.53 -5.23
C ALA A 447 3.77 29.48 -4.48
N ALA A 448 4.39 28.31 -4.36
CA ALA A 448 5.71 28.15 -3.75
C ALA A 448 6.81 28.85 -4.56
N THR A 449 6.78 28.73 -5.88
CA THR A 449 7.71 29.46 -6.77
C THR A 449 7.51 30.97 -6.65
N ALA A 450 6.26 31.45 -6.59
CA ALA A 450 5.97 32.87 -6.42
C ALA A 450 6.42 33.41 -5.05
N ALA A 451 6.23 32.65 -3.97
CA ALA A 451 6.71 33.00 -2.63
C ALA A 451 8.24 33.04 -2.55
N ALA A 452 8.93 32.07 -3.18
CA ALA A 452 10.39 32.06 -3.29
C ALA A 452 10.95 33.20 -4.15
N ALA A 453 10.12 33.79 -5.03
CA ALA A 453 10.51 34.91 -5.89
C ALA A 453 10.28 36.32 -5.27
N GLY A 454 9.64 36.43 -4.10
CA GLY A 454 9.51 37.70 -3.37
C GLY A 454 10.72 38.04 -2.49
N PRO A 455 10.77 39.19 -1.81
CA PRO A 455 10.98 40.55 -2.31
C PRO A 455 12.42 40.86 -2.79
N VAL A 456 13.27 39.86 -3.08
CA VAL A 456 14.65 40.10 -3.58
C VAL A 456 14.64 40.70 -5.01
N ALA A 457 13.62 40.39 -5.81
CA ALA A 457 13.45 40.95 -7.15
C ALA A 457 13.04 42.44 -7.14
N ASN A 458 12.31 42.90 -6.12
CA ASN A 458 11.95 44.31 -6.00
C ASN A 458 13.11 45.15 -5.43
N SER A 459 13.92 44.63 -4.50
CA SER A 459 15.08 45.38 -4.00
C SER A 459 16.18 45.54 -5.05
N ALA A 460 16.38 44.55 -5.93
CA ALA A 460 17.34 44.64 -7.03
C ALA A 460 16.91 45.68 -8.08
N ASN A 461 15.61 45.74 -8.41
CA ASN A 461 15.07 46.76 -9.31
C ASN A 461 15.06 48.16 -8.67
N SER A 462 14.74 48.29 -7.38
CA SER A 462 14.82 49.56 -6.66
C SER A 462 16.25 50.08 -6.51
N ALA A 463 17.23 49.19 -6.28
CA ALA A 463 18.65 49.55 -6.22
C ALA A 463 19.21 49.93 -7.60
N ALA A 464 18.75 49.29 -8.68
CA ALA A 464 19.11 49.65 -10.05
C ALA A 464 18.49 50.99 -10.47
N PHE A 465 17.23 51.27 -10.08
CA PHE A 465 16.57 52.56 -10.34
C PHE A 465 17.22 53.70 -9.53
N ALA A 466 17.61 53.45 -8.27
CA ALA A 466 18.34 54.43 -7.45
C ALA A 466 19.76 54.70 -7.98
N LYS A 467 20.46 53.70 -8.52
CA LYS A 467 21.77 53.90 -9.19
C LYS A 467 21.66 54.69 -10.49
N SER A 468 20.59 54.46 -11.26
CA SER A 468 20.31 55.22 -12.50
C SER A 468 19.99 56.69 -12.20
N ALA A 469 19.16 56.96 -11.18
CA ALA A 469 18.81 58.31 -10.76
C ALA A 469 20.03 59.12 -10.24
N ASN A 470 20.98 58.47 -9.55
CA ASN A 470 22.22 59.14 -9.10
C ASN A 470 23.21 59.45 -10.24
N SER A 471 23.15 58.72 -11.35
CA SER A 471 24.05 58.96 -12.51
C SER A 471 23.63 60.12 -13.41
N VAL A 472 22.44 60.71 -13.20
CA VAL A 472 21.92 61.82 -14.02
C VAL A 472 22.17 63.20 -13.38
N SER A 473 22.64 63.28 -12.12
CA SER A 473 22.93 64.58 -11.46
C SER A 473 24.35 65.12 -11.66
N ALA A 474 25.24 64.39 -12.36
CA ALA A 474 26.58 64.86 -12.69
C ALA A 474 26.58 65.60 -14.04
N GLY A 475 26.03 66.82 -14.05
CA GLY A 475 26.17 67.77 -15.16
C GLY A 475 27.54 68.45 -15.19
N PRO A 476 28.03 68.90 -16.36
CA PRO A 476 29.41 69.30 -16.57
C PRO A 476 29.76 70.67 -15.97
N THR A 477 30.99 70.75 -15.43
CA THR A 477 31.67 71.93 -14.93
C THR A 477 31.81 73.02 -16.00
N ALA A 478 31.32 74.24 -15.72
CA ALA A 478 31.61 75.46 -16.46
C ALA A 478 32.79 76.23 -15.82
N PRO A 479 33.62 76.97 -16.59
CA PRO A 479 34.80 77.65 -16.07
C PRO A 479 34.53 79.09 -15.63
N GLY A 480 35.13 79.44 -14.49
CA GLY A 480 35.64 80.74 -14.04
C GLY A 480 34.94 82.05 -14.46
N ALA A 481 34.40 82.76 -13.46
CA ALA A 481 34.41 84.22 -13.44
C ALA A 481 34.43 84.72 -11.98
N SER A 482 35.36 85.64 -11.73
CA SER A 482 35.64 86.33 -10.46
C SER A 482 34.68 87.49 -10.17
N THR A 483 34.75 87.99 -8.92
CA THR A 483 34.18 89.24 -8.36
C THR A 483 32.69 89.16 -8.01
N GLY A 484 32.18 89.66 -6.89
CA GLY A 484 32.72 90.40 -5.75
C GLY A 484 31.52 90.74 -4.83
N THR A 485 31.78 90.81 -3.52
CA THR A 485 31.08 91.63 -2.49
C THR A 485 29.56 91.82 -2.55
N ALA A 486 28.83 91.31 -1.56
CA ALA A 486 28.14 92.10 -0.51
C ALA A 486 27.02 91.29 0.18
N THR A 487 27.08 91.28 1.51
CA THR A 487 26.04 90.97 2.51
C THR A 487 24.94 92.06 2.56
N PRO A 488 23.91 91.97 3.44
CA PRO A 488 23.14 90.83 3.98
C PRO A 488 21.60 91.13 3.93
N ASP A 489 20.84 90.47 4.80
CA ASP A 489 19.49 90.81 5.30
C ASP A 489 18.31 90.38 4.43
N GLU A 490 17.16 89.95 4.95
CA GLU A 490 16.68 89.54 6.28
C GLU A 490 15.22 89.08 5.99
N ALA A 491 14.63 88.31 6.91
CA ALA A 491 13.19 88.05 7.00
C ALA A 491 12.56 87.21 5.86
N GLY A 492 11.63 86.30 6.11
CA GLY A 492 10.80 86.05 7.26
C GLY A 492 9.53 85.35 6.77
N VAL A 493 8.94 84.56 7.67
CA VAL A 493 7.68 83.80 7.58
C VAL A 493 7.78 82.39 7.00
#